data_AF-A0A255DDF1-F1
#
_entry.id   AF-A0A255DDF1-F1
#
_cell.length_a   1.000
_cell.length_b   1.000
_cell.length_c   1.000
_cell.angle_alpha   90.00
_cell.angle_beta   90.00
_cell.angle_gamma   90.00
#
_symmetry.space_group_name_H-M   'P 1'
#
loop_
_entity.id
_entity.type
_entity.pdbx_description
1 polymer ?
#
loop_
_entity_poly.entity_id
_entity_poly.type
_entity_poly.pdbx_seq_one_letter_code
_entity_poly.pdbx_strand_id
1 'polypeptide(L)'
;MAIRPDNRLADAPMVPVDCRRCGAGVQVRKSSWNQTSVQWTGPALDRCEERCTAVQLAAGGGRGLFLACSALSGSINDAVRTGALVVVDGSA
;
A
#
# COMPACT_ATOMS: atom_id res chain seq x y z
N MET A 1 -16.96 21.13 -21.98
CA MET A 1 -15.89 20.11 -21.98
C MET A 1 -16.29 19.04 -20.97
N ALA A 2 -16.67 17.85 -21.42
CA ALA A 2 -17.10 16.79 -20.49
C ALA A 2 -15.86 16.07 -19.95
N ILE A 3 -15.76 15.96 -18.63
CA ILE A 3 -14.69 15.20 -17.96
C ILE A 3 -14.95 13.72 -18.26
N ARG A 4 -13.98 13.04 -18.88
CA ARG A 4 -14.07 11.59 -19.10
C ARG A 4 -13.94 10.90 -17.73
N PRO A 5 -14.90 10.04 -17.33
CA PRO A 5 -14.77 9.30 -16.09
C PRO A 5 -13.57 8.32 -16.19
N ASP A 6 -12.71 8.33 -15.16
CA ASP A 6 -11.65 7.33 -15.02
C ASP A 6 -12.23 6.09 -14.32
N ASN A 7 -12.53 5.05 -15.09
CA ASN A 7 -13.20 3.84 -14.61
C ASN A 7 -12.22 2.71 -14.25
N ARG A 8 -10.90 2.97 -14.24
CA ARG A 8 -9.87 1.92 -14.08
C ARG A 8 -9.91 1.17 -12.74
N LEU A 9 -10.49 1.79 -11.70
CA LEU A 9 -10.74 1.13 -10.42
C LEU A 9 -11.99 0.25 -10.44
N ALA A 10 -12.94 0.47 -11.35
CA ALA A 10 -14.10 -0.42 -11.50
C ALA A 10 -13.68 -1.74 -12.16
N ASP A 11 -12.79 -1.68 -13.15
CA ASP A 11 -12.30 -2.86 -13.87
C ASP A 11 -11.28 -3.68 -13.04
N ALA A 12 -10.51 -3.00 -12.19
CA ALA A 12 -9.54 -3.61 -11.29
C ALA A 12 -9.60 -2.91 -9.92
N PRO A 13 -10.51 -3.36 -9.03
CA PRO A 13 -10.70 -2.75 -7.73
C PRO A 13 -9.48 -2.94 -6.83
N MET A 14 -9.36 -2.08 -5.83
CA MET A 14 -8.37 -2.28 -4.77
C MET A 14 -8.80 -3.46 -3.89
N VAL A 15 -7.83 -4.26 -3.45
CA VAL A 15 -8.03 -5.45 -2.62
C VAL A 15 -7.42 -5.18 -1.24
N PRO A 16 -8.09 -5.59 -0.15
CA PRO A 16 -7.53 -5.45 1.19
C PRO A 16 -6.28 -6.32 1.36
N VAL A 17 -5.24 -5.74 1.97
CA VAL A 17 -4.01 -6.45 2.37
C VAL A 17 -3.62 -6.00 3.76
N ASP A 18 -3.38 -6.97 4.65
CA ASP A 18 -2.86 -6.72 5.99
C ASP A 18 -1.33 -6.87 6.01
N CYS A 19 -0.66 -5.90 6.62
CA CYS A 19 0.76 -6.04 6.91
C CYS A 19 0.99 -7.16 7.92
N ARG A 20 1.76 -8.19 7.58
CA ARG A 20 2.03 -9.33 8.47
C ARG A 20 2.79 -8.98 9.75
N ARG A 21 3.46 -7.82 9.78
CA ARG A 21 4.23 -7.36 10.94
C ARG A 21 3.36 -6.56 11.91
N CYS A 22 2.83 -5.42 11.46
CA CYS A 22 2.09 -4.50 12.34
C CYS A 22 0.57 -4.70 12.30
N GLY A 23 0.05 -5.47 11.34
CA GLY A 23 -1.39 -5.68 11.15
C GLY A 23 -2.14 -4.45 10.63
N ALA A 24 -1.44 -3.47 10.03
CA ALA A 24 -2.09 -2.37 9.35
C ALA A 24 -2.81 -2.88 8.09
N GLY A 25 -4.14 -2.73 8.05
CA GLY A 25 -4.99 -3.12 6.92
C GLY A 25 -5.17 -1.99 5.92
N VAL A 26 -4.68 -2.17 4.70
CA VAL A 26 -4.72 -1.18 3.61
C VAL A 26 -5.47 -1.72 2.39
N GLN A 27 -5.87 -0.83 1.50
CA GLN A 27 -6.40 -1.21 0.19
C GLN A 27 -5.27 -1.10 -0.84
N VAL A 28 -5.07 -2.13 -1.67
CA VAL A 28 -3.95 -2.22 -2.59
C VAL A 28 -4.41 -2.54 -3.99
N ARG A 29 -3.83 -1.85 -4.98
CA ARG A 29 -3.94 -2.20 -6.39
C ARG A 29 -2.56 -2.26 -6.99
N LYS A 30 -2.23 -3.37 -7.65
CA LYS A 30 -0.93 -3.55 -8.30
C LYS A 30 -1.10 -3.42 -9.81
N SER A 31 -0.68 -2.28 -10.36
CA SER A 31 -0.83 -2.08 -11.81
C SER A 31 0.22 -2.87 -12.57
N SER A 32 1.45 -2.98 -12.04
CA SER A 32 2.52 -3.81 -12.58
C SER A 32 3.39 -4.35 -11.45
N TRP A 33 4.40 -5.17 -11.75
CA TRP A 33 5.34 -5.66 -10.74
C TRP A 33 6.01 -4.53 -9.93
N ASN A 34 6.35 -3.43 -10.60
CA ASN A 34 7.04 -2.28 -10.01
C ASN A 34 6.11 -1.13 -9.63
N GLN A 35 4.83 -1.17 -10.01
CA GLN A 35 3.87 -0.09 -9.73
C GLN A 35 2.74 -0.60 -8.83
N THR A 36 2.64 -0.01 -7.63
CA THR A 36 1.64 -0.38 -6.63
C THR A 36 1.01 0.89 -6.06
N SER A 37 -0.31 1.00 -6.17
CA SER A 37 -1.10 2.01 -5.48
C SER A 37 -1.58 1.45 -4.16
N VAL A 38 -1.31 2.16 -3.07
CA VAL A 38 -1.75 1.78 -1.72
C VAL A 38 -2.58 2.92 -1.15
N GLN A 39 -3.80 2.60 -0.74
CA GLN A 39 -4.68 3.52 -0.06
C GLN A 39 -4.64 3.21 1.44
N TRP A 40 -4.14 4.19 2.18
CA TRP A 40 -4.08 4.16 3.63
C TRP A 40 -5.34 4.77 4.24
N THR A 41 -5.76 4.19 5.37
CA THR A 41 -6.80 4.74 6.25
C THR A 41 -6.16 5.28 7.53
N GLY A 42 -6.86 6.15 8.26
CA GLY A 42 -6.40 6.63 9.58
C GLY A 42 -5.97 5.48 10.51
N PRO A 43 -6.83 4.48 10.76
CA PRO A 43 -6.47 3.32 11.58
C PRO A 43 -5.23 2.55 11.08
N ALA A 44 -5.06 2.42 9.76
CA ALA A 44 -3.88 1.76 9.20
C ALA A 44 -2.60 2.57 9.42
N LEU A 45 -2.68 3.90 9.32
CA LEU A 45 -1.56 4.79 9.60
C LEU A 45 -1.16 4.73 11.07
N ASP A 46 -2.14 4.75 11.98
CA ASP A 46 -1.89 4.73 13.44
C ASP A 46 -1.33 3.39 13.91
N ARG A 47 -1.60 2.30 13.19
CA ARG A 47 -1.12 0.95 13.52
C ARG A 47 0.27 0.65 12.94
N CYS A 48 0.76 1.45 11.99
CA CYS A 48 2.01 1.18 11.29
C CYS A 48 3.26 1.54 12.14
N GLU A 49 3.93 0.53 12.68
CA GLU A 49 5.14 0.67 13.51
C GLU A 49 6.25 1.54 12.86
N GLU A 50 6.56 1.29 11.58
CA GLU A 50 7.60 2.04 10.86
C GLU A 50 7.25 3.52 10.72
N ARG A 51 5.97 3.82 10.49
CA ARG A 51 5.47 5.19 10.45
C ARG A 51 5.55 5.85 11.82
N CYS A 52 5.06 5.20 12.87
CA CYS A 52 5.12 5.72 14.24
C CYS A 52 6.56 6.02 14.65
N THR A 53 7.50 5.13 14.29
CA THR A 53 8.93 5.33 14.54
C THR A 53 9.47 6.54 13.80
N ALA A 54 9.16 6.69 12.50
CA ALA A 54 9.58 7.84 11.71
C ALA A 54 9.04 9.16 12.27
N VAL A 55 7.78 9.19 12.72
CA VAL A 55 7.16 10.37 13.35
C VAL A 55 7.88 10.74 14.64
N GLN A 56 8.21 9.77 15.49
CA GLN A 56 8.96 10.03 16.73
C GLN A 56 10.36 10.57 16.46
N LEU A 57 11.08 10.03 15.48
CA LEU A 57 12.39 10.52 15.08
C LEU A 57 12.33 11.94 14.51
N ALA A 58 11.27 12.27 13.77
CA ALA A 58 11.04 13.61 13.25
C ALA A 58 10.80 14.63 14.37
N ALA A 59 10.03 14.26 15.39
CA ALA A 59 9.79 15.12 16.56
C ALA A 59 11.06 15.42 17.37
N GLY A 60 12.02 14.48 17.40
CA GLY A 60 13.33 14.65 18.06
C GLY A 60 14.36 15.45 17.27
N GLY A 61 13.97 16.13 16.19
CA GLY A 61 14.88 16.89 15.32
C GLY A 61 15.63 16.04 14.28
N GLY A 62 15.33 14.73 14.20
CA GLY A 62 15.82 13.86 13.14
C GLY A 62 15.06 14.06 11.83
N ARG A 63 15.64 13.65 10.70
CA ARG A 63 14.93 13.61 9.41
C ARG A 63 14.23 12.26 9.21
N GLY A 64 13.31 11.92 10.12
CA GLY A 64 12.51 10.71 10.01
C GLY A 64 11.56 10.79 8.81
N LEU A 65 11.95 10.23 7.67
CA LEU A 65 11.10 10.16 6.48
C LEU A 65 10.41 8.80 6.40
N PHE A 66 9.08 8.81 6.43
CA PHE A 66 8.28 7.62 6.12
C PHE A 66 7.93 7.61 4.64
N LEU A 67 8.59 6.75 3.87
CA LEU A 67 8.28 6.55 2.45
C LEU A 67 7.19 5.49 2.25
N ALA A 68 7.37 4.34 2.91
CA ALA A 68 6.44 3.22 2.92
C ALA A 68 6.80 2.29 4.09
N CYS A 69 5.89 1.39 4.43
CA CYS A 69 6.18 0.28 5.34
C CYS A 69 6.84 -0.85 4.55
N SER A 70 8.10 -1.16 4.85
CA SER A 70 8.85 -2.23 4.20
C SER A 70 8.21 -3.60 4.41
N ALA A 71 7.68 -3.86 5.61
CA ALA A 71 6.97 -5.09 5.91
C ALA A 71 5.64 -5.23 5.14
N LEU A 72 4.94 -4.12 4.90
CA LEU A 72 3.73 -4.11 4.07
C LEU A 72 4.09 -4.44 2.61
N SER A 73 5.15 -3.86 2.06
CA SER A 73 5.61 -4.20 0.71
C SER A 73 5.90 -5.69 0.54
N GLY A 74 6.50 -6.32 1.56
CA GLY A 74 6.68 -7.77 1.60
C GLY A 74 5.35 -8.54 1.63
N SER A 75 4.36 -8.05 2.38
CA SER A 75 3.03 -8.66 2.47
C SER A 75 2.26 -8.54 1.15
N ILE A 76 2.37 -7.41 0.46
CA ILE A 76 1.79 -7.18 -0.88
C ILE A 76 2.41 -8.13 -1.90
N ASN A 77 3.74 -8.27 -1.92
CA ASN A 77 4.40 -9.18 -2.85
C ASN A 77 4.03 -10.64 -2.58
N ASP A 78 3.83 -11.02 -1.32
CA ASP A 78 3.35 -12.36 -0.97
C ASP A 78 1.91 -12.60 -1.40
N ALA A 79 1.03 -11.59 -1.24
CA ALA A 79 -0.34 -11.63 -1.76
C ALA A 79 -0.36 -11.82 -3.28
N VAL A 80 0.57 -11.21 -4.02
CA VAL A 80 0.72 -11.44 -5.47
C VAL A 80 1.15 -12.86 -5.77
N ARG A 81 2.20 -13.33 -5.09
CA ARG A 81 2.74 -14.69 -5.29
C ARG A 81 1.72 -15.78 -4.99
N THR A 82 0.83 -15.56 -4.03
CA THR A 82 -0.23 -16.49 -3.63
C THR A 82 -1.50 -16.35 -4.47
N GLY A 83 -1.56 -15.37 -5.38
CA GLY A 83 -2.74 -15.08 -6.21
C GLY A 83 -3.85 -14.31 -5.49
N ALA A 84 -3.66 -13.91 -4.23
CA ALA A 84 -4.61 -13.08 -3.48
C ALA A 84 -4.67 -11.63 -3.99
N LEU A 85 -3.63 -11.14 -4.66
CA LEU A 85 -3.59 -9.82 -5.30
C LEU A 85 -3.17 -9.97 -6.77
N VAL A 86 -4.03 -9.56 -7.70
CA VAL A 86 -3.76 -9.64 -9.14
C VAL A 86 -2.94 -8.42 -9.61
N VAL A 87 -2.00 -8.67 -10.54
CA VAL A 87 -1.28 -7.61 -11.26
C VAL A 87 -2.06 -7.28 -12.54
N VAL A 88 -2.41 -6.00 -12.73
CA VAL A 88 -3.31 -5.57 -13.82
C VAL A 88 -2.64 -5.66 -15.20
N ASP A 89 -1.41 -5.16 -15.34
CA ASP A 89 -0.60 -5.40 -16.53
C ASP A 89 -0.13 -6.85 -16.47
N GLY A 90 -0.80 -7.71 -17.23
CA GLY A 90 -0.56 -9.15 -17.31
C GLY A 90 0.77 -9.55 -17.96
N SER A 91 1.80 -8.69 -17.94
CA SER A 91 3.17 -9.09 -18.24
C SER A 91 3.72 -9.91 -17.07
N ALA A 92 3.28 -11.16 -17.02
CA ALA A 92 3.89 -12.24 -16.26
C ALA A 92 5.16 -12.74 -16.95
#